data_AF-A0A346QZP9-F1
#
_entry.id   AF-A0A346QZP9-F1
#
_cell.length_a   1.000
_cell.length_b   1.000
_cell.length_c   1.000
_cell.angle_alpha   90.00
_cell.angle_beta   90.00
_cell.angle_gamma   90.00
#
_symmetry.space_group_name_H-M   'P 1'
#
loop_
_entity.id
_entity.type
_entity.pdbx_description
1 polymer ?
#
loop_
_entity_poly.entity_id
_entity_poly.type
_entity_poly.pdbx_seq_one_letter_code
_entity_poly.pdbx_strand_id
1 'polypeptide(L)'
;MDRGNVSDQKLKLIANYVAHWRGRKTGRFNLITIANESGTKPPLVWVFNASHEFPSMAAELGPDQPLIGMRSLLHIIRTGDGSIWDTRTLADIYAADLLPVLGSEKVYVGGNCAATPVAAEIARILILNGCKVQGFIGLEWSVLPPLPVRCTLVFGAESEKYNPFLRNIDPWPLWRRLFPDVVCETIPGEHGTFLDPDVIPPFAGHVRSALSLPPAGLHELRAKTKIGRLLKSVQTSKWPSILADRIRLALRLPSAPHNGSRPETRSEDLPKPVRPGTRFSLRLEPSAKVRPGDDVLALWDSRVFRNLPAHQTAIPTRRPDGSWQVELIAPSAPGVWTLQTFLCHAGRGPQNWTNDTTRYCQVTVEGPALAL
;
A
#
# COMPACT_ATOMS: atom_id res chain seq x y z
N MET A 1 12.99 20.86 11.66
CA MET A 1 12.29 19.78 10.92
C MET A 1 13.30 18.67 10.69
N ASP A 2 13.25 17.58 11.47
CA ASP A 2 14.17 16.46 11.27
C ASP A 2 13.45 15.37 10.45
N ARG A 3 13.94 15.12 9.23
CA ARG A 3 13.46 14.08 8.31
C ARG A 3 14.00 12.73 8.82
N GLY A 4 13.42 11.59 8.44
CA GLY A 4 13.98 10.29 8.87
C GLY A 4 15.46 10.20 8.51
N ASN A 5 16.26 9.54 9.34
CA ASN A 5 17.71 9.67 9.29
C ASN A 5 18.36 8.60 8.39
N VAL A 6 17.87 8.49 7.14
CA VAL A 6 18.58 7.75 6.09
C VAL A 6 19.71 8.63 5.59
N SER A 7 20.84 8.58 6.31
CA SER A 7 22.01 9.38 6.01
C SER A 7 22.66 8.96 4.69
N ASP A 8 23.42 9.88 4.09
CA ASP A 8 24.26 9.60 2.93
C ASP A 8 25.20 8.41 3.15
N GLN A 9 25.64 8.18 4.39
CA GLN A 9 26.45 7.01 4.72
C GLN A 9 25.66 5.71 4.53
N LYS A 10 24.41 5.63 5.02
CA LYS A 10 23.53 4.47 4.79
C LYS A 10 23.28 4.26 3.30
N LEU A 11 23.03 5.34 2.55
CA LEU A 11 22.84 5.27 1.10
C LEU A 11 24.10 4.76 0.38
N LYS A 12 25.29 5.23 0.73
CA LYS A 12 26.56 4.71 0.19
C LYS A 12 26.76 3.23 0.51
N LEU A 13 26.35 2.77 1.68
CA LEU A 13 26.36 1.34 2.02
C LEU A 13 25.40 0.54 1.11
N ILE A 14 24.19 1.04 0.86
CA ILE A 14 23.29 0.44 -0.14
C ILE A 14 23.97 0.38 -1.51
N ALA A 15 24.59 1.48 -1.95
CA ALA A 15 25.27 1.57 -3.24
C ALA A 15 26.34 0.48 -3.41
N ASN A 16 27.10 0.18 -2.35
CA ASN A 16 28.08 -0.91 -2.37
C ASN A 16 27.44 -2.28 -2.62
N TYR A 17 26.30 -2.58 -1.97
CA TYR A 17 25.60 -3.85 -2.18
C TYR A 17 25.04 -4.02 -3.60
N VAL A 18 24.61 -2.92 -4.23
CA VAL A 18 24.00 -2.96 -5.56
C VAL A 18 24.99 -2.68 -6.69
N ALA A 19 26.25 -2.34 -6.38
CA ALA A 19 27.27 -1.99 -7.38
C ALA A 19 27.45 -3.07 -8.46
N HIS A 20 27.38 -4.34 -8.07
CA HIS A 20 27.59 -5.48 -8.95
C HIS A 20 26.35 -5.91 -9.75
N TRP A 21 25.17 -5.34 -9.47
CA TRP A 21 23.97 -5.65 -10.25
C TRP A 21 24.15 -5.16 -11.69
N ARG A 22 23.98 -6.06 -12.67
CA ARG A 22 24.07 -5.71 -14.10
C ARG A 22 22.82 -4.95 -14.56
N GLY A 23 23.00 -4.01 -15.47
CA GLY A 23 21.92 -3.18 -16.01
C GLY A 23 22.25 -1.69 -15.95
N ARG A 24 21.34 -0.85 -16.46
CA ARG A 24 21.50 0.60 -16.41
C ARG A 24 21.34 1.09 -14.97
N LYS A 25 22.25 1.93 -14.51
CA LYS A 25 22.19 2.56 -13.19
C LYS A 25 21.59 3.96 -13.28
N THR A 26 20.85 4.35 -12.26
CA THR A 26 20.30 5.71 -12.16
C THR A 26 20.00 6.08 -10.70
N GLY A 27 19.56 7.33 -10.52
CA GLY A 27 19.27 7.91 -9.21
C GLY A 27 20.52 8.29 -8.42
N ARG A 28 20.28 8.85 -7.24
CA ARG A 28 21.32 9.25 -6.30
C ARG A 28 22.19 8.03 -5.95
N PHE A 29 23.51 8.18 -5.99
CA PHE A 29 24.48 7.11 -5.72
C PHE A 29 24.28 5.80 -6.53
N ASN A 30 23.64 5.86 -7.70
CA ASN A 30 23.36 4.67 -8.53
C ASN A 30 22.57 3.58 -7.80
N LEU A 31 21.67 3.98 -6.91
CA LEU A 31 20.91 3.05 -6.07
C LEU A 31 19.81 2.27 -6.82
N ILE A 32 19.45 2.73 -8.01
CA ILE A 32 18.45 2.08 -8.87
C ILE A 32 19.17 1.36 -10.01
N THR A 33 18.81 0.11 -10.24
CA THR A 33 19.31 -0.70 -11.37
C THR A 33 18.16 -1.15 -12.24
N ILE A 34 18.32 -1.02 -13.57
CA ILE A 34 17.30 -1.40 -14.55
C ILE A 34 17.86 -2.54 -15.38
N ALA A 35 17.25 -3.71 -15.27
CA ALA A 35 17.50 -4.88 -16.10
C ALA A 35 16.36 -5.05 -17.12
N ASN A 36 16.66 -5.75 -18.21
CA ASN A 36 15.68 -6.08 -19.26
C ASN A 36 14.95 -4.84 -19.81
N GLU A 37 15.67 -3.72 -19.93
CA GLU A 37 15.09 -2.41 -20.27
C GLU A 37 14.38 -2.39 -21.63
N SER A 38 14.83 -3.22 -22.57
CA SER A 38 14.23 -3.37 -23.90
C SER A 38 12.97 -4.25 -23.92
N GLY A 39 12.53 -4.78 -22.77
CA GLY A 39 11.35 -5.64 -22.68
C GLY A 39 10.05 -4.89 -23.00
N THR A 40 9.05 -5.61 -23.49
CA THR A 40 7.79 -5.00 -23.96
C THR A 40 6.69 -4.95 -22.89
N LYS A 41 6.88 -5.65 -21.77
CA LYS A 41 5.92 -5.67 -20.66
C LYS A 41 6.03 -4.41 -19.79
N PRO A 42 4.96 -4.05 -19.07
CA PRO A 42 5.03 -2.98 -18.08
C PRO A 42 6.14 -3.25 -17.05
N PRO A 43 6.95 -2.24 -16.66
CA PRO A 43 8.03 -2.42 -15.70
C PRO A 43 7.54 -2.93 -14.33
N LEU A 44 8.36 -3.80 -13.73
CA LEU A 44 8.25 -4.19 -12.33
C LEU A 44 9.30 -3.44 -11.51
N VAL A 45 8.84 -2.59 -10.61
CA VAL A 45 9.66 -1.93 -9.59
C VAL A 45 9.74 -2.85 -8.37
N TRP A 46 10.94 -3.27 -7.97
CA TRP A 46 11.13 -4.21 -6.87
C TRP A 46 12.20 -3.74 -5.88
N VAL A 47 11.89 -3.85 -4.58
CA VAL A 47 12.87 -3.62 -3.51
C VAL A 47 13.31 -4.98 -2.94
N PHE A 48 14.61 -5.23 -2.99
CA PHE A 48 15.27 -6.48 -2.56
C PHE A 48 15.91 -6.34 -1.18
N ASN A 49 16.15 -7.45 -0.50
CA ASN A 49 16.88 -7.51 0.76
C ASN A 49 18.35 -7.88 0.59
N ALA A 50 18.66 -8.76 -0.37
CA ALA A 50 20.00 -9.32 -0.57
C ALA A 50 20.52 -9.07 -1.99
N SER A 51 21.84 -9.15 -2.16
CA SER A 51 22.51 -8.73 -3.40
C SER A 51 22.35 -9.78 -4.51
N HIS A 52 22.13 -11.04 -4.18
CA HIS A 52 21.90 -12.09 -5.17
C HIS A 52 20.46 -12.11 -5.70
N GLU A 53 19.50 -11.54 -4.98
CA GLU A 53 18.08 -11.65 -5.32
C GLU A 53 17.70 -10.93 -6.63
N PHE A 54 18.22 -9.72 -6.86
CA PHE A 54 17.97 -8.96 -8.10
C PHE A 54 18.42 -9.71 -9.36
N PRO A 55 19.68 -10.18 -9.49
CA PRO A 55 20.10 -10.90 -10.68
C PRO A 55 19.34 -12.23 -10.86
N SER A 56 19.01 -12.95 -9.77
CA SER A 56 18.17 -14.15 -9.85
C SER A 56 16.81 -13.83 -10.46
N MET A 57 16.12 -12.79 -9.94
CA MET A 57 14.79 -12.40 -10.41
C MET A 57 14.82 -11.85 -11.83
N ALA A 58 15.84 -11.06 -12.19
CA ALA A 58 16.01 -10.52 -13.53
C ALA A 58 16.17 -11.63 -14.58
N ALA A 59 16.97 -12.67 -14.25
CA ALA A 59 17.19 -13.81 -15.12
C ALA A 59 15.91 -14.65 -15.27
N GLU A 60 15.25 -14.97 -14.15
CA GLU A 60 14.06 -15.83 -14.15
C GLU A 60 12.84 -15.17 -14.80
N LEU A 61 12.65 -13.85 -14.65
CA LEU A 61 11.54 -13.15 -15.32
C LEU A 61 11.71 -13.08 -16.85
N GLY A 62 12.94 -13.21 -17.33
CA GLY A 62 13.30 -13.18 -18.74
C GLY A 62 13.38 -11.77 -19.34
N PRO A 63 13.96 -11.65 -20.55
CA PRO A 63 14.35 -10.37 -21.15
C PRO A 63 13.18 -9.46 -21.55
N ASP A 64 11.95 -10.00 -21.61
CA ASP A 64 10.76 -9.25 -21.99
C ASP A 64 10.08 -8.52 -20.82
N GLN A 65 10.55 -8.74 -19.59
CA GLN A 65 10.01 -8.12 -18.39
C GLN A 65 11.03 -7.11 -17.83
N PRO A 66 10.86 -5.80 -18.07
CA PRO A 66 11.70 -4.79 -17.45
C PRO A 66 11.59 -4.88 -15.92
N LEU A 67 12.75 -4.92 -15.25
CA LEU A 67 12.87 -5.02 -13.80
C LEU A 67 13.72 -3.86 -13.29
N ILE A 68 13.14 -3.05 -12.41
CA ILE A 68 13.77 -1.90 -11.77
C ILE A 68 14.02 -2.26 -10.31
N GLY A 69 15.26 -2.59 -9.98
CA GLY A 69 15.69 -3.06 -8.67
C GLY A 69 16.24 -1.94 -7.79
N MET A 70 15.87 -2.00 -6.51
CA MET A 70 16.43 -1.23 -5.40
C MET A 70 16.68 -2.17 -4.22
N ARG A 71 17.29 -1.67 -3.14
CA ARG A 71 17.57 -2.50 -1.95
C ARG A 71 17.03 -1.84 -0.67
N SER A 72 16.55 -2.68 0.25
CA SER A 72 16.12 -2.27 1.58
C SER A 72 17.30 -1.95 2.50
N LEU A 73 16.98 -1.59 3.75
CA LEU A 73 17.96 -1.33 4.81
C LEU A 73 18.35 -2.58 5.59
N LEU A 74 17.91 -3.77 5.14
CA LEU A 74 18.25 -5.03 5.82
C LEU A 74 19.77 -5.21 5.84
N HIS A 75 20.30 -5.50 7.04
CA HIS A 75 21.73 -5.59 7.37
C HIS A 75 22.54 -4.28 7.32
N ILE A 76 21.91 -3.14 6.99
CA ILE A 76 22.52 -1.81 7.05
C ILE A 76 22.16 -1.12 8.36
N ILE A 77 20.92 -1.30 8.80
CA ILE A 77 20.45 -0.89 10.12
C ILE A 77 20.47 -2.12 11.01
N ARG A 78 20.96 -1.97 12.24
CA ARG A 78 20.93 -3.04 13.24
C ARG A 78 19.49 -3.51 13.43
N THR A 79 19.31 -4.82 13.63
CA THR A 79 17.99 -5.40 13.87
C THR A 79 17.32 -4.68 15.05
N GLY A 80 16.10 -4.20 14.84
CA GLY A 80 15.36 -3.41 15.83
C GLY A 80 15.63 -1.90 15.78
N ASP A 81 16.68 -1.42 15.09
CA ASP A 81 17.00 0.01 14.94
C ASP A 81 16.29 0.71 13.76
N GLY A 82 15.68 -0.05 12.87
CA GLY A 82 14.89 0.50 11.77
C GLY A 82 13.58 1.08 12.27
N SER A 83 13.28 2.32 11.87
CA SER A 83 11.97 2.92 12.06
C SER A 83 11.15 2.89 10.77
N ILE A 84 9.82 3.02 10.90
CA ILE A 84 8.93 3.31 9.77
C ILE A 84 9.32 4.60 9.03
N TRP A 85 10.00 5.53 9.70
CA TRP A 85 10.50 6.76 9.10
C TRP A 85 11.75 6.53 8.25
N ASP A 86 12.61 5.59 8.61
CA ASP A 86 13.69 5.16 7.71
C ASP A 86 13.11 4.54 6.44
N THR A 87 12.07 3.71 6.60
CA THR A 87 11.33 3.10 5.47
C THR A 87 10.75 4.16 4.55
N ARG A 88 10.00 5.14 5.10
CA ARG A 88 9.42 6.24 4.32
C ARG A 88 10.46 7.14 3.70
N THR A 89 11.51 7.49 4.43
CA THR A 89 12.58 8.36 3.89
C THR A 89 13.30 7.67 2.74
N LEU A 90 13.58 6.38 2.87
CA LEU A 90 14.18 5.62 1.76
C LEU A 90 13.22 5.51 0.58
N ALA A 91 11.92 5.26 0.83
CA ALA A 91 10.90 5.25 -0.20
C ALA A 91 10.76 6.60 -0.92
N ASP A 92 10.84 7.72 -0.20
CA ASP A 92 10.83 9.08 -0.77
C ASP A 92 12.03 9.31 -1.69
N ILE A 93 13.23 8.91 -1.25
CA ILE A 93 14.45 9.00 -2.06
C ILE A 93 14.30 8.19 -3.34
N TYR A 94 13.84 6.93 -3.24
CA TYR A 94 13.64 6.08 -4.39
C TYR A 94 12.54 6.60 -5.33
N ALA A 95 11.40 7.02 -4.79
CA ALA A 95 10.31 7.54 -5.60
C ALA A 95 10.71 8.81 -6.36
N ALA A 96 11.47 9.71 -5.73
CA ALA A 96 11.99 10.91 -6.39
C ALA A 96 12.85 10.58 -7.63
N ASP A 97 13.68 9.55 -7.53
CA ASP A 97 14.52 9.09 -8.64
C ASP A 97 13.75 8.22 -9.67
N LEU A 98 12.70 7.51 -9.25
CA LEU A 98 11.86 6.69 -10.12
C LEU A 98 10.90 7.51 -10.99
N LEU A 99 10.35 8.62 -10.47
CA LEU A 99 9.34 9.41 -11.17
C LEU A 99 9.79 9.85 -12.59
N PRO A 100 11.01 10.39 -12.79
CA PRO A 100 11.51 10.71 -14.13
C PRO A 100 11.73 9.48 -15.02
N VAL A 101 12.03 8.32 -14.43
CA VAL A 101 12.32 7.07 -15.16
C VAL A 101 11.03 6.42 -15.66
N LEU A 102 9.99 6.39 -14.84
CA LEU A 102 8.72 5.72 -15.15
C LEU A 102 7.83 6.55 -16.09
N GLY A 103 7.93 7.88 -16.03
CA GLY A 103 7.06 8.77 -16.80
C GLY A 103 5.57 8.49 -16.55
N SER A 104 4.80 8.31 -17.62
CA SER A 104 3.36 8.04 -17.56
C SER A 104 2.98 6.54 -17.71
N GLU A 105 3.99 5.67 -17.69
CA GLU A 105 3.84 4.25 -17.94
C GLU A 105 3.04 3.54 -16.84
N LYS A 106 2.47 2.40 -17.22
CA LYS A 106 1.90 1.45 -16.26
C LYS A 106 3.05 0.76 -15.54
N VAL A 107 2.94 0.61 -14.22
CA VAL A 107 4.01 0.00 -13.42
C VAL A 107 3.42 -0.94 -12.38
N TYR A 108 4.15 -1.99 -12.05
CA TYR A 108 3.89 -2.82 -10.88
C TYR A 108 4.96 -2.56 -9.83
N VAL A 109 4.60 -2.67 -8.55
CA VAL A 109 5.54 -2.44 -7.45
C VAL A 109 5.54 -3.65 -6.52
N GLY A 110 6.69 -4.05 -6.01
CA GLY A 110 6.77 -5.13 -5.04
C GLY A 110 8.04 -5.15 -4.21
N GLY A 111 8.05 -6.04 -3.23
CA GLY A 111 9.21 -6.25 -2.36
C GLY A 111 9.05 -7.48 -1.50
N ASN A 112 10.17 -8.00 -0.99
CA ASN A 112 10.22 -9.17 -0.12
C ASN A 112 10.57 -8.80 1.34
N CYS A 113 9.95 -9.48 2.31
CA CYS A 113 10.20 -9.34 3.76
C CYS A 113 10.34 -7.87 4.19
N ALA A 114 11.50 -7.47 4.74
CA ALA A 114 11.76 -6.12 5.24
C ALA A 114 11.79 -5.05 4.14
N ALA A 115 11.89 -5.45 2.87
CA ALA A 115 11.79 -4.57 1.71
C ALA A 115 10.34 -4.25 1.33
N THR A 116 9.37 -5.11 1.68
CA THR A 116 7.97 -4.92 1.31
C THR A 116 7.37 -3.62 1.85
N PRO A 117 7.62 -3.20 3.10
CA PRO A 117 7.19 -1.88 3.59
C PRO A 117 7.74 -0.71 2.76
N VAL A 118 9.02 -0.76 2.36
CA VAL A 118 9.64 0.28 1.52
C VAL A 118 8.93 0.32 0.17
N ALA A 119 8.73 -0.84 -0.46
CA ALA A 119 8.03 -0.95 -1.72
C ALA A 119 6.59 -0.44 -1.66
N ALA A 120 5.87 -0.72 -0.57
CA ALA A 120 4.50 -0.25 -0.40
C ALA A 120 4.43 1.28 -0.25
N GLU A 121 5.38 1.88 0.48
CA GLU A 121 5.51 3.34 0.55
C GLU A 121 5.89 3.94 -0.80
N ILE A 122 6.79 3.32 -1.59
CA ILE A 122 7.07 3.73 -2.98
C ILE A 122 5.79 3.70 -3.81
N ALA A 123 5.03 2.59 -3.77
CA ALA A 123 3.78 2.45 -4.52
C ALA A 123 2.81 3.57 -4.15
N ARG A 124 2.66 3.86 -2.85
CA ARG A 124 1.84 4.97 -2.36
C ARG A 124 2.32 6.30 -2.94
N ILE A 125 3.60 6.63 -2.82
CA ILE A 125 4.15 7.90 -3.35
C ILE A 125 3.94 8.02 -4.86
N LEU A 126 4.19 6.96 -5.63
CA LEU A 126 3.99 6.95 -7.07
C LEU A 126 2.51 7.23 -7.43
N ILE A 127 1.57 6.58 -6.76
CA ILE A 127 0.13 6.81 -6.94
C ILE A 127 -0.24 8.27 -6.63
N LEU A 128 0.28 8.82 -5.52
CA LEU A 128 0.03 10.20 -5.12
C LEU A 128 0.62 11.24 -6.08
N ASN A 129 1.60 10.84 -6.90
CA ASN A 129 2.19 11.64 -7.97
C ASN A 129 1.60 11.33 -9.35
N GLY A 130 0.49 10.58 -9.42
CA GLY A 130 -0.24 10.33 -10.66
C GLY A 130 0.29 9.17 -11.52
N CYS A 131 1.27 8.40 -11.05
CA CYS A 131 1.72 7.21 -11.76
C CYS A 131 0.64 6.13 -11.77
N LYS A 132 0.58 5.37 -12.89
CA LYS A 132 -0.41 4.31 -13.09
C LYS A 132 0.03 2.98 -12.49
N VAL A 133 0.16 2.92 -11.17
CA VAL A 133 0.47 1.66 -10.46
C VAL A 133 -0.69 0.68 -10.67
N GLN A 134 -0.43 -0.46 -11.33
CA GLN A 134 -1.44 -1.45 -11.71
C GLN A 134 -1.71 -2.45 -10.58
N GLY A 135 -0.70 -2.74 -9.77
CA GLY A 135 -0.77 -3.70 -8.68
C GLY A 135 0.46 -3.65 -7.77
N PHE A 136 0.30 -4.23 -6.59
CA PHE A 136 1.34 -4.42 -5.60
C PHE A 136 1.56 -5.91 -5.32
N ILE A 137 2.81 -6.33 -5.17
CA ILE A 137 3.18 -7.71 -4.81
C ILE A 137 4.05 -7.69 -3.55
N GLY A 138 3.58 -8.31 -2.47
CA GLY A 138 4.35 -8.46 -1.23
C GLY A 138 4.69 -9.91 -0.97
N LEU A 139 5.97 -10.22 -0.76
CA LEU A 139 6.42 -11.54 -0.30
C LEU A 139 6.75 -11.47 1.19
N GLU A 140 6.21 -12.38 2.00
CA GLU A 140 6.58 -12.55 3.42
C GLU A 140 6.29 -11.33 4.32
N TRP A 141 5.25 -10.55 4.00
CA TRP A 141 4.88 -9.40 4.82
C TRP A 141 3.38 -9.13 4.80
N SER A 142 2.75 -9.02 5.97
CA SER A 142 1.30 -8.91 6.13
C SER A 142 0.79 -7.52 6.53
N VAL A 143 1.68 -6.61 6.92
CA VAL A 143 1.30 -5.29 7.47
C VAL A 143 1.81 -4.17 6.58
N LEU A 144 0.90 -3.62 5.79
CA LEU A 144 1.20 -2.64 4.75
C LEU A 144 0.33 -1.40 4.92
N PRO A 145 0.76 -0.24 4.40
CA PRO A 145 -0.13 0.90 4.26
C PRO A 145 -1.32 0.57 3.33
N PRO A 146 -2.45 1.27 3.46
CA PRO A 146 -3.54 1.21 2.50
C PRO A 146 -3.06 1.55 1.09
N LEU A 147 -3.40 0.71 0.11
CA LEU A 147 -3.02 0.91 -1.29
C LEU A 147 -4.25 0.81 -2.22
N PRO A 148 -4.54 1.82 -3.06
CA PRO A 148 -5.68 1.83 -4.01
C PRO A 148 -5.50 0.89 -5.22
N VAL A 149 -4.75 -0.20 -5.07
CA VAL A 149 -4.42 -1.12 -6.17
C VAL A 149 -4.68 -2.55 -5.75
N ARG A 150 -4.71 -3.47 -6.72
CA ARG A 150 -4.74 -4.91 -6.39
C ARG A 150 -3.47 -5.27 -5.65
N CYS A 151 -3.60 -6.02 -4.57
CA CYS A 151 -2.49 -6.51 -3.76
C CYS A 151 -2.40 -8.04 -3.88
N THR A 152 -1.24 -8.57 -4.24
CA THR A 152 -0.94 -10.01 -4.19
C THR A 152 0.04 -10.23 -3.06
N LEU A 153 -0.37 -10.96 -2.02
CA LEU A 153 0.46 -11.30 -0.88
C LEU A 153 0.86 -12.76 -0.97
N VAL A 154 2.15 -13.03 -0.93
CA VAL A 154 2.72 -14.37 -1.09
C VAL A 154 3.43 -14.75 0.20
N PHE A 155 3.18 -15.97 0.68
CA PHE A 155 3.83 -16.52 1.88
C PHE A 155 4.37 -17.92 1.62
N GLY A 156 5.44 -18.29 2.30
CA GLY A 156 5.93 -19.66 2.39
C GLY A 156 4.95 -20.56 3.12
N ALA A 157 4.75 -21.77 2.60
CA ALA A 157 3.95 -22.81 3.25
C ALA A 157 4.60 -23.27 4.57
N GLU A 158 5.92 -23.11 4.70
CA GLU A 158 6.72 -23.48 5.86
C GLU A 158 7.23 -22.24 6.63
N SER A 159 6.78 -21.03 6.27
CA SER A 159 7.21 -19.79 6.93
C SER A 159 6.46 -19.52 8.24
N GLU A 160 6.72 -20.32 9.28
CA GLU A 160 6.00 -20.28 10.56
C GLU A 160 5.94 -18.88 11.20
N LYS A 161 6.99 -18.07 11.02
CA LYS A 161 7.10 -16.74 11.64
C LYS A 161 6.35 -15.64 10.88
N TYR A 162 6.14 -15.78 9.59
CA TYR A 162 5.64 -14.70 8.74
C TYR A 162 4.30 -15.02 8.10
N ASN A 163 4.03 -16.29 7.78
CA ASN A 163 2.74 -16.73 7.29
C ASN A 163 1.68 -16.57 8.40
N PRO A 164 0.70 -15.66 8.22
CA PRO A 164 -0.28 -15.39 9.27
C PRO A 164 -1.15 -16.60 9.61
N PHE A 165 -1.38 -17.49 8.64
CA PHE A 165 -2.24 -18.67 8.84
C PHE A 165 -1.58 -19.72 9.73
N LEU A 166 -0.25 -19.89 9.64
CA LEU A 166 0.50 -20.77 10.56
C LEU A 166 0.57 -20.20 11.98
N ARG A 167 0.36 -18.90 12.12
CA ARG A 167 0.32 -18.18 13.41
C ARG A 167 -1.07 -18.09 14.00
N ASN A 168 -2.06 -18.74 13.39
CA ASN A 168 -3.47 -18.67 13.77
C ASN A 168 -4.02 -17.24 13.80
N ILE A 169 -3.57 -16.40 12.87
CA ILE A 169 -4.06 -15.03 12.66
C ILE A 169 -4.94 -15.06 11.42
N ASP A 170 -6.16 -14.53 11.52
CA ASP A 170 -7.00 -14.24 10.35
C ASP A 170 -6.71 -12.81 9.85
N PRO A 171 -5.96 -12.64 8.74
CA PRO A 171 -5.61 -11.31 8.24
C PRO A 171 -6.71 -10.70 7.35
N TRP A 172 -7.69 -11.50 6.91
CA TRP A 172 -8.67 -11.08 5.89
C TRP A 172 -9.50 -9.85 6.28
N PRO A 173 -9.98 -9.71 7.55
CA PRO A 173 -10.72 -8.52 7.95
C PRO A 173 -9.91 -7.24 7.76
N LEU A 174 -8.61 -7.25 8.08
CA LEU A 174 -7.75 -6.09 7.89
C LEU A 174 -7.40 -5.89 6.41
N TRP A 175 -6.98 -6.93 5.70
CA TRP A 175 -6.58 -6.82 4.30
C TRP A 175 -7.70 -6.32 3.38
N ARG A 176 -8.94 -6.76 3.60
CA ARG A 176 -10.11 -6.27 2.86
C ARG A 176 -10.42 -4.80 3.10
N ARG A 177 -9.87 -4.23 4.18
CA ARG A 177 -9.93 -2.79 4.49
C ARG A 177 -8.72 -2.03 3.99
N LEU A 178 -7.56 -2.68 3.84
CA LEU A 178 -6.31 -2.10 3.35
C LEU A 178 -6.12 -2.16 1.83
N PHE A 179 -6.88 -3.00 1.13
CA PHE A 179 -6.83 -3.09 -0.33
C PHE A 179 -8.22 -3.19 -0.95
N PRO A 180 -8.46 -2.56 -2.13
CA PRO A 180 -9.70 -2.73 -2.88
C PRO A 180 -9.86 -4.15 -3.41
N ASP A 181 -8.76 -4.87 -3.60
CA ASP A 181 -8.70 -6.23 -4.10
C ASP A 181 -7.41 -6.88 -3.58
N VAL A 182 -7.52 -8.01 -2.90
CA VAL A 182 -6.39 -8.71 -2.29
C VAL A 182 -6.49 -10.20 -2.56
N VAL A 183 -5.37 -10.75 -3.03
CA VAL A 183 -5.17 -12.19 -3.21
C VAL A 183 -4.05 -12.61 -2.27
N CYS A 184 -4.21 -13.78 -1.65
CA CYS A 184 -3.16 -14.42 -0.88
C CYS A 184 -2.79 -15.73 -1.57
N GLU A 185 -1.50 -15.91 -1.83
CA GLU A 185 -0.92 -17.09 -2.44
C GLU A 185 0.03 -17.73 -1.43
N THR A 186 0.24 -19.04 -1.55
CA THR A 186 1.21 -19.78 -0.74
C THR A 186 2.13 -20.57 -1.65
N ILE A 187 3.43 -20.50 -1.40
CA ILE A 187 4.48 -21.19 -2.16
C ILE A 187 5.29 -22.11 -1.26
N PRO A 188 5.83 -23.25 -1.76
CA PRO A 188 6.77 -24.05 -1.00
C PRO A 188 8.04 -23.25 -0.66
N GLY A 189 8.56 -23.44 0.55
CA GLY A 189 9.78 -22.84 1.08
C GLY A 189 9.60 -22.15 2.42
N GLU A 190 10.68 -22.15 3.20
CA GLU A 190 10.82 -21.34 4.41
C GLU A 190 11.19 -19.88 4.09
N HIS A 191 11.07 -19.01 5.10
CA HIS A 191 11.45 -17.62 5.00
C HIS A 191 12.87 -17.40 4.47
N GLY A 192 13.00 -16.57 3.42
CA GLY A 192 14.29 -16.07 2.93
C GLY A 192 14.92 -16.88 1.80
N THR A 193 14.29 -17.97 1.34
CA THR A 193 14.86 -18.85 0.29
C THR A 193 14.28 -18.60 -1.10
N PHE A 194 13.12 -17.94 -1.22
CA PHE A 194 12.33 -17.86 -2.46
C PHE A 194 12.98 -17.11 -3.63
N LEU A 195 14.09 -16.41 -3.40
CA LEU A 195 14.82 -15.64 -4.40
C LEU A 195 16.22 -16.21 -4.68
N ASP A 196 16.53 -17.36 -4.09
CA ASP A 196 17.74 -18.09 -4.40
C ASP A 196 17.67 -18.66 -5.83
N PRO A 197 18.77 -18.68 -6.59
CA PRO A 197 18.76 -19.10 -8.00
C PRO A 197 18.10 -20.46 -8.26
N ASP A 198 18.25 -21.42 -7.33
CA ASP A 198 17.72 -22.77 -7.47
C ASP A 198 16.25 -22.90 -7.03
N VAL A 199 15.70 -21.88 -6.36
CA VAL A 199 14.37 -21.91 -5.70
C VAL A 199 13.41 -20.86 -6.27
N ILE A 200 13.90 -19.88 -7.02
CA ILE A 200 13.09 -18.79 -7.57
C ILE A 200 11.97 -19.15 -8.57
N PRO A 201 12.02 -20.25 -9.37
CA PRO A 201 11.04 -20.44 -10.44
C PRO A 201 9.56 -20.48 -9.99
N PRO A 202 9.18 -21.18 -8.89
CA PRO A 202 7.83 -21.09 -8.32
C PRO A 202 7.41 -19.65 -8.03
N PHE A 203 8.23 -18.90 -7.28
CA PHE A 203 7.92 -17.52 -6.91
C PHE A 203 7.76 -16.61 -8.14
N ALA A 204 8.67 -16.71 -9.11
CA ALA A 204 8.56 -15.95 -10.35
C ALA A 204 7.32 -16.32 -11.18
N GLY A 205 6.85 -17.57 -11.10
CA GLY A 205 5.56 -17.99 -11.62
C GLY A 205 4.39 -17.19 -11.03
N HIS A 206 4.35 -17.03 -9.70
CA HIS A 206 3.33 -16.22 -9.03
C HIS A 206 3.45 -14.74 -9.37
N VAL A 207 4.67 -14.21 -9.48
CA VAL A 207 4.90 -12.84 -9.97
C VAL A 207 4.33 -12.66 -11.37
N ARG A 208 4.68 -13.54 -12.33
CA ARG A 208 4.13 -13.48 -13.70
C ARG A 208 2.61 -13.55 -13.72
N SER A 209 2.01 -14.42 -12.90
CA SER A 209 0.56 -14.50 -12.73
C SER A 209 -0.02 -13.17 -12.27
N ALA A 210 0.54 -12.58 -11.20
CA ALA A 210 0.11 -11.30 -10.66
C ALA A 210 0.25 -10.14 -11.67
N LEU A 211 1.32 -10.11 -12.48
CA LEU A 211 1.51 -9.10 -13.52
C LEU A 211 0.50 -9.22 -14.68
N SER A 212 -0.06 -10.41 -14.91
CA SER A 212 -1.07 -10.64 -15.94
C SER A 212 -2.49 -10.26 -15.52
N LEU A 213 -2.70 -10.04 -14.23
CA LEU A 213 -3.99 -9.70 -13.67
C LEU A 213 -4.40 -8.26 -14.04
N PRO A 214 -5.67 -8.02 -14.42
CA PRO A 214 -6.13 -6.66 -14.66
C PRO A 214 -6.23 -5.87 -13.34
N PRO A 215 -6.11 -4.53 -13.39
CA PRO A 215 -6.23 -3.66 -12.21
C PRO A 215 -7.48 -3.91 -11.36
N ALA A 216 -7.43 -3.50 -10.09
CA ALA A 216 -8.57 -3.56 -9.18
C ALA A 216 -9.83 -2.90 -9.79
N GLY A 217 -11.00 -3.46 -9.50
CA GLY A 217 -12.29 -2.99 -10.05
C GLY A 217 -12.64 -3.51 -11.46
N LEU A 218 -11.67 -3.97 -12.26
CA LEU A 218 -11.96 -4.58 -13.57
C LEU A 218 -12.49 -6.01 -13.49
N HIS A 219 -12.27 -6.74 -12.39
CA HIS A 219 -12.88 -8.06 -12.18
C HIS A 219 -14.38 -7.96 -11.96
N GLU A 220 -14.84 -6.93 -11.25
CA GLU A 220 -16.26 -6.64 -11.11
C GLU A 220 -16.85 -6.26 -12.48
N LEU A 221 -16.13 -5.49 -13.31
CA LEU A 221 -16.53 -5.21 -14.69
C LEU A 221 -16.50 -6.44 -15.58
N ARG A 222 -15.55 -7.37 -15.47
CA ARG A 222 -15.51 -8.61 -16.27
C ARG A 222 -16.58 -9.59 -15.83
N ALA A 223 -16.85 -9.72 -14.52
CA ALA A 223 -18.00 -10.46 -14.01
C ALA A 223 -19.33 -9.82 -14.46
N LYS A 224 -19.46 -8.49 -14.37
CA LYS A 224 -20.60 -7.72 -14.91
C LYS A 224 -20.70 -7.76 -16.43
N THR A 225 -19.60 -7.92 -17.16
CA THR A 225 -19.56 -8.08 -18.63
C THR A 225 -19.88 -9.52 -19.03
N LYS A 226 -19.51 -10.52 -18.22
CA LYS A 226 -19.88 -11.93 -18.40
C LYS A 226 -21.37 -12.12 -18.07
N ILE A 227 -21.84 -11.52 -16.98
CA ILE A 227 -23.27 -11.32 -16.66
C ILE A 227 -23.93 -10.48 -17.76
N GLY A 228 -23.27 -9.45 -18.30
CA GLY A 228 -23.78 -8.62 -19.39
C GLY A 228 -23.93 -9.38 -20.73
N ARG A 229 -23.05 -10.35 -21.00
CA ARG A 229 -23.20 -11.30 -22.11
C ARG A 229 -24.31 -12.32 -21.82
N LEU A 230 -24.40 -12.80 -20.59
CA LEU A 230 -25.52 -13.64 -20.12
C LEU A 230 -26.86 -12.88 -20.22
N LEU A 231 -26.86 -11.58 -19.95
CA LEU A 231 -28.02 -10.70 -20.04
C LEU A 231 -28.33 -10.33 -21.49
N LYS A 232 -27.34 -10.25 -22.39
CA LYS A 232 -27.58 -10.19 -23.85
C LYS A 232 -28.28 -11.44 -24.37
N SER A 233 -27.97 -12.63 -23.83
CA SER A 233 -28.76 -13.84 -24.12
C SER A 233 -30.14 -13.85 -23.46
N VAL A 234 -30.38 -13.00 -22.45
CA VAL A 234 -31.71 -12.77 -21.85
C VAL A 234 -32.48 -11.67 -22.59
N GLN A 235 -31.80 -10.71 -23.24
CA GLN A 235 -32.37 -9.58 -23.99
C GLN A 235 -33.12 -10.01 -25.27
N THR A 236 -32.88 -11.23 -25.74
CA THR A 236 -33.69 -11.88 -26.79
C THR A 236 -35.01 -12.44 -26.26
N SER A 237 -35.24 -12.40 -24.94
CA SER A 237 -36.50 -12.77 -24.28
C SER A 237 -37.19 -11.54 -23.68
N LYS A 238 -38.52 -11.46 -23.83
CA LYS A 238 -39.34 -10.31 -23.41
C LYS A 238 -39.34 -10.14 -21.88
N TRP A 239 -38.61 -9.16 -21.35
CA TRP A 239 -38.68 -8.75 -19.95
C TRP A 239 -39.24 -7.33 -19.78
N PRO A 240 -39.88 -6.98 -18.62
CA PRO A 240 -40.53 -5.69 -18.41
C PRO A 240 -39.55 -4.50 -18.27
N SER A 241 -39.94 -3.34 -18.79
CA SER A 241 -39.14 -2.11 -18.96
C SER A 241 -38.50 -1.52 -17.69
N ILE A 242 -39.11 -1.77 -16.52
CA ILE A 242 -38.66 -1.21 -15.22
C ILE A 242 -37.25 -1.70 -14.83
N LEU A 243 -36.83 -2.88 -15.29
CA LEU A 243 -35.51 -3.44 -14.98
C LEU A 243 -34.38 -2.80 -15.81
N ALA A 244 -34.68 -2.33 -17.02
CA ALA A 244 -33.69 -1.73 -17.92
C ALA A 244 -33.25 -0.33 -17.45
N ASP A 245 -34.17 0.45 -16.88
CA ASP A 245 -33.89 1.81 -16.43
C ASP A 245 -33.06 1.84 -15.13
N ARG A 246 -33.21 0.84 -14.25
CA ARG A 246 -32.38 0.70 -13.05
C ARG A 246 -30.92 0.36 -13.36
N ILE A 247 -30.65 -0.32 -14.47
CA ILE A 247 -29.29 -0.67 -14.92
C ILE A 247 -28.57 0.54 -15.53
N ARG A 248 -29.27 1.40 -16.27
CA ARG A 248 -28.70 2.64 -16.84
C ARG A 248 -28.23 3.63 -15.76
N LEU A 249 -28.88 3.64 -14.61
CA LEU A 249 -28.49 4.49 -13.48
C LEU A 249 -27.18 4.02 -12.81
N ALA A 250 -26.86 2.72 -12.90
CA ALA A 250 -25.68 2.12 -12.26
C ALA A 250 -24.36 2.33 -13.05
N LEU A 251 -24.41 2.87 -14.28
CA LEU A 251 -23.27 2.97 -15.21
C LEU A 251 -22.70 4.38 -15.40
N ARG A 252 -23.13 5.38 -14.61
CA ARG A 252 -22.53 6.72 -14.66
C ARG A 252 -21.24 6.75 -13.83
N LEU A 253 -20.09 6.71 -14.49
CA LEU A 253 -18.79 7.02 -13.89
C LEU A 253 -18.58 8.54 -13.86
N PRO A 254 -18.10 9.13 -12.75
CA PRO A 254 -17.67 10.52 -12.73
C PRO A 254 -16.28 10.68 -13.36
N SER A 255 -16.09 11.77 -14.09
CA SER A 255 -14.81 12.21 -14.65
C SER A 255 -13.81 12.53 -13.53
N ALA A 256 -12.54 12.16 -13.72
CA ALA A 256 -11.45 12.50 -12.79
C ALA A 256 -11.22 14.03 -12.74
N PRO A 257 -11.05 14.64 -11.56
CA PRO A 257 -10.71 16.05 -11.48
C PRO A 257 -9.24 16.30 -11.84
N HIS A 258 -9.02 17.38 -12.60
CA HIS A 258 -7.70 17.96 -12.89
C HIS A 258 -7.11 18.70 -11.69
N ASN A 259 -5.78 18.82 -11.69
CA ASN A 259 -4.90 19.56 -10.77
C ASN A 259 -5.58 20.74 -10.07
N GLY A 260 -5.90 20.54 -8.79
CA GLY A 260 -6.23 21.58 -7.83
C GLY A 260 -5.33 21.42 -6.60
N SER A 261 -4.96 22.53 -5.99
CA SER A 261 -4.22 22.60 -4.72
C SER A 261 -4.76 21.60 -3.70
N ARG A 262 -3.86 20.86 -3.06
CA ARG A 262 -4.18 19.80 -2.08
C ARG A 262 -5.13 20.33 -0.99
N PRO A 263 -6.33 19.75 -0.81
CA PRO A 263 -7.17 20.08 0.32
C PRO A 263 -6.57 19.45 1.59
N GLU A 264 -5.90 20.27 2.39
CA GLU A 264 -5.54 19.92 3.77
C GLU A 264 -6.83 19.67 4.56
N THR A 265 -6.92 18.53 5.24
CA THR A 265 -7.87 18.37 6.36
C THR A 265 -7.60 19.48 7.35
N ARG A 266 -8.60 20.34 7.60
CA ARG A 266 -8.42 21.50 8.48
C ARG A 266 -8.02 21.00 9.87
N SER A 267 -6.83 21.42 10.30
CA SER A 267 -6.23 21.08 11.60
C SER A 267 -7.06 21.52 12.82
N GLU A 268 -8.15 22.25 12.61
CA GLU A 268 -8.92 22.98 13.64
C GLU A 268 -9.79 22.06 14.51
N ASP A 269 -10.12 20.84 14.05
CA ASP A 269 -10.99 19.89 14.78
C ASP A 269 -10.23 18.83 15.60
N LEU A 270 -8.89 18.88 15.62
CA LEU A 270 -8.09 17.92 16.38
C LEU A 270 -7.77 18.46 17.78
N PRO A 271 -8.07 17.72 18.86
CA PRO A 271 -7.64 18.14 20.19
C PRO A 271 -6.11 18.17 20.24
N LYS A 272 -5.56 19.31 20.63
CA LYS A 272 -4.12 19.49 20.81
C LYS A 272 -3.85 20.05 22.19
N PRO A 273 -3.10 19.34 23.06
CA PRO A 273 -2.72 17.91 23.00
C PRO A 273 -3.86 16.94 23.40
N VAL A 274 -3.68 15.62 23.20
CA VAL A 274 -4.58 14.56 23.75
C VAL A 274 -3.87 13.73 24.81
N ARG A 275 -4.58 13.33 25.87
CA ARG A 275 -4.03 12.40 26.86
C ARG A 275 -4.00 10.96 26.33
N PRO A 276 -3.02 10.13 26.75
CA PRO A 276 -2.96 8.73 26.37
C PRO A 276 -4.27 7.98 26.67
N GLY A 277 -4.70 7.13 25.73
CA GLY A 277 -5.92 6.32 25.89
C GLY A 277 -7.23 7.11 25.96
N THR A 278 -7.19 8.43 25.79
CA THR A 278 -8.38 9.27 25.88
C THR A 278 -9.17 9.22 24.60
N ARG A 279 -10.50 9.15 24.74
CA ARG A 279 -11.42 9.25 23.62
C ARG A 279 -11.56 10.69 23.15
N PHE A 280 -11.58 10.88 21.85
CA PHE A 280 -11.85 12.17 21.25
C PHE A 280 -12.68 12.02 19.97
N SER A 281 -13.50 13.03 19.69
CA SER A 281 -14.31 13.13 18.48
C SER A 281 -13.52 13.77 17.35
N LEU A 282 -13.56 13.16 16.17
CA LEU A 282 -13.10 13.76 14.92
C LEU A 282 -14.32 14.02 14.03
N ARG A 283 -14.48 15.25 13.54
CA ARG A 283 -15.54 15.58 12.57
C ARG A 283 -15.17 15.00 11.20
N LEU A 284 -16.15 14.37 10.54
CA LEU A 284 -16.01 13.95 9.15
C LEU A 284 -16.43 15.10 8.24
N GLU A 285 -15.71 15.26 7.13
CA GLU A 285 -15.98 16.31 6.13
C GLU A 285 -17.45 16.29 5.68
N PRO A 286 -18.13 17.44 5.55
CA PRO A 286 -19.54 17.50 5.14
C PRO A 286 -19.84 16.85 3.79
N SER A 287 -18.83 16.75 2.91
CA SER A 287 -18.92 16.10 1.61
C SER A 287 -18.94 14.55 1.68
N ALA A 288 -18.66 13.96 2.84
CA ALA A 288 -18.66 12.52 3.03
C ALA A 288 -20.09 11.95 2.95
N LYS A 289 -20.32 11.06 1.99
CA LYS A 289 -21.61 10.35 1.84
C LYS A 289 -21.67 9.15 2.77
N VAL A 290 -21.72 9.41 4.08
CA VAL A 290 -21.82 8.36 5.11
C VAL A 290 -23.17 7.67 5.03
N ARG A 291 -23.17 6.34 5.03
CA ARG A 291 -24.35 5.46 4.99
C ARG A 291 -24.43 4.63 6.29
N PRO A 292 -25.63 4.15 6.66
CA PRO A 292 -25.76 3.15 7.71
C PRO A 292 -24.86 1.95 7.47
N GLY A 293 -24.05 1.59 8.46
CA GLY A 293 -23.11 0.47 8.40
C GLY A 293 -21.71 0.83 7.88
N ASP A 294 -21.51 2.01 7.30
CA ASP A 294 -20.15 2.50 7.02
C ASP A 294 -19.36 2.63 8.33
N ASP A 295 -18.05 2.48 8.23
CA ASP A 295 -17.13 2.63 9.36
C ASP A 295 -15.92 3.49 8.96
N VAL A 296 -15.10 3.87 9.94
CA VAL A 296 -13.83 4.57 9.72
C VAL A 296 -12.70 3.66 10.13
N LEU A 297 -11.72 3.48 9.25
CA LEU A 297 -10.41 2.93 9.59
C LEU A 297 -9.49 4.09 9.96
N ALA A 298 -8.99 4.11 11.18
CA ALA A 298 -7.98 5.05 11.64
C ALA A 298 -6.64 4.32 11.77
N LEU A 299 -5.59 4.87 11.15
CA LEU A 299 -4.23 4.39 11.24
C LEU A 299 -3.39 5.41 12.03
N TRP A 300 -2.76 4.92 13.08
CA TRP A 300 -1.89 5.67 13.97
C TRP A 300 -0.45 5.22 13.78
N ASP A 301 0.43 6.17 13.52
CA ASP A 301 1.85 5.90 13.29
C ASP A 301 2.71 6.84 14.15
N SER A 302 3.68 6.29 14.88
CA SER A 302 4.54 7.06 15.76
C SER A 302 5.90 7.35 15.15
N ARG A 303 6.46 8.52 15.47
CA ARG A 303 7.88 8.82 15.24
C ARG A 303 8.83 8.07 16.15
N VAL A 304 8.38 7.75 17.36
CA VAL A 304 9.23 7.25 18.43
C VAL A 304 9.08 5.74 18.58
N PHE A 305 7.86 5.22 18.41
CA PHE A 305 7.61 3.79 18.55
C PHE A 305 7.87 3.06 17.22
N ARG A 306 8.75 2.05 17.29
CA ARG A 306 9.19 1.24 16.14
C ARG A 306 8.20 0.13 15.77
N ASN A 307 7.09 0.03 16.49
CA ASN A 307 6.07 -0.99 16.27
C ASN A 307 5.14 -0.58 15.12
N LEU A 308 4.45 -1.58 14.57
CA LEU A 308 3.50 -1.45 13.48
C LEU A 308 2.46 -0.33 13.75
N PRO A 309 1.93 0.31 12.69
CA PRO A 309 0.87 1.28 12.85
C PRO A 309 -0.31 0.64 13.60
N ALA A 310 -0.74 1.29 14.68
CA ALA A 310 -1.93 0.86 15.40
C ALA A 310 -3.14 1.22 14.55
N HIS A 311 -4.01 0.25 14.29
CA HIS A 311 -5.25 0.48 13.57
C HIS A 311 -6.43 0.44 14.52
N GLN A 312 -7.39 1.33 14.29
CA GLN A 312 -8.65 1.37 15.01
C GLN A 312 -9.81 1.42 14.01
N THR A 313 -10.90 0.77 14.37
CA THR A 313 -12.18 0.90 13.67
C THR A 313 -13.14 1.68 14.53
N ALA A 314 -13.88 2.61 13.94
CA ALA A 314 -14.90 3.35 14.65
C ALA A 314 -16.12 3.63 13.75
N ILE A 315 -17.31 3.65 14.35
CA ILE A 315 -18.56 3.86 13.62
C ILE A 315 -18.89 5.36 13.62
N PRO A 316 -19.12 5.97 12.45
CA PRO A 316 -19.62 7.33 12.35
C PRO A 316 -20.95 7.50 13.09
N THR A 317 -21.06 8.58 13.86
CA THR A 317 -22.29 8.99 14.54
C THR A 317 -22.73 10.35 14.01
N ARG A 318 -24.05 10.55 13.91
CA ARG A 318 -24.62 11.81 13.43
C ARG A 318 -24.78 12.78 14.60
N ARG A 319 -24.30 14.00 14.43
CA ARG A 319 -24.42 15.09 15.40
C ARG A 319 -25.78 15.79 15.27
N PRO A 320 -26.23 16.54 16.30
CA PRO A 320 -27.46 17.32 16.24
C PRO A 320 -27.50 18.35 15.09
N ASP A 321 -26.35 18.89 14.71
CA ASP A 321 -26.21 19.83 13.58
C ASP A 321 -26.29 19.15 12.19
N GLY A 322 -26.51 17.83 12.16
CA GLY A 322 -26.61 17.02 10.96
C GLY A 322 -25.27 16.54 10.39
N SER A 323 -24.14 17.02 10.90
CA SER A 323 -22.80 16.58 10.48
C SER A 323 -22.43 15.21 11.10
N TRP A 324 -21.41 14.56 10.55
CA TRP A 324 -20.94 13.27 11.03
C TRP A 324 -19.66 13.42 11.85
N GLN A 325 -19.50 12.59 12.86
CA GLN A 325 -18.28 12.49 13.65
C GLN A 325 -17.93 11.04 13.93
N VAL A 326 -16.69 10.81 14.34
CA VAL A 326 -16.21 9.50 14.78
C VAL A 326 -15.44 9.64 16.08
N GLU A 327 -15.66 8.71 17.01
CA GLU A 327 -14.93 8.63 18.28
C GLU A 327 -13.69 7.73 18.10
N LEU A 328 -12.51 8.29 18.35
CA LEU A 328 -11.22 7.60 18.29
C LEU A 328 -10.58 7.56 19.67
N ILE A 329 -9.67 6.60 19.89
CA ILE A 329 -8.90 6.48 21.13
C ILE A 329 -7.46 6.85 20.80
N ALA A 330 -6.92 7.85 21.51
CA ALA A 330 -5.53 8.22 21.37
C ALA A 330 -4.61 7.05 21.80
N PRO A 331 -3.49 6.80 21.11
CA PRO A 331 -2.53 5.77 21.51
C PRO A 331 -2.13 5.90 22.99
N SER A 332 -1.89 4.78 23.65
CA SER A 332 -1.49 4.75 25.07
C SER A 332 -0.07 5.25 25.31
N ALA A 333 0.75 5.31 24.26
CA ALA A 333 2.14 5.70 24.38
C ALA A 333 2.32 7.18 23.97
N PRO A 334 2.97 8.00 24.80
CA PRO A 334 3.09 9.43 24.57
C PRO A 334 4.03 9.75 23.41
N GLY A 335 3.81 10.88 22.75
CA GLY A 335 4.66 11.37 21.66
C GLY A 335 3.87 11.96 20.50
N VAL A 336 4.57 12.22 19.39
CA VAL A 336 3.95 12.74 18.16
C VAL A 336 3.55 11.56 17.27
N TRP A 337 2.26 11.52 16.96
CA TRP A 337 1.63 10.52 16.12
C TRP A 337 1.11 11.15 14.83
N THR A 338 1.16 10.37 13.76
CA THR A 338 0.46 10.64 12.51
C THR A 338 -0.83 9.85 12.54
N LEU A 339 -1.96 10.54 12.43
CA LEU A 339 -3.28 9.92 12.27
C LEU A 339 -3.72 10.07 10.83
N GLN A 340 -4.13 8.96 10.23
CA GLN A 340 -4.76 8.91 8.93
C GLN A 340 -6.09 8.17 9.03
N THR A 341 -7.15 8.73 8.44
CA THR A 341 -8.50 8.17 8.54
C THR A 341 -9.07 7.90 7.16
N PHE A 342 -9.75 6.77 7.03
CA PHE A 342 -10.43 6.34 5.81
C PHE A 342 -11.89 6.09 6.15
N LEU A 343 -12.81 6.75 5.43
CA LEU A 343 -14.21 6.35 5.49
C LEU A 343 -14.34 5.10 4.62
N CYS A 344 -14.84 4.02 5.20
CA CYS A 344 -14.92 2.71 4.57
C CYS A 344 -16.38 2.28 4.41
N HIS A 345 -16.61 1.37 3.47
CA HIS A 345 -17.87 0.64 3.42
C HIS A 345 -17.87 -0.50 4.43
N ALA A 346 -19.05 -0.86 4.96
CA ALA A 346 -19.20 -1.96 5.91
C ALA A 346 -18.44 -3.23 5.48
N GLY A 347 -17.42 -3.63 6.26
CA GLY A 347 -16.60 -4.83 5.99
C GLY A 347 -15.78 -4.78 4.68
N ARG A 348 -15.59 -3.58 4.13
CA ARG A 348 -14.89 -3.31 2.86
C ARG A 348 -13.91 -2.16 3.04
N GLY A 349 -13.16 -1.87 1.99
CA GLY A 349 -12.17 -0.79 1.98
C GLY A 349 -12.74 0.63 1.95
N PRO A 350 -11.84 1.63 2.01
CA PRO A 350 -12.12 3.04 1.79
C PRO A 350 -13.06 3.33 0.62
N GLN A 351 -13.96 4.29 0.82
CA GLN A 351 -14.86 4.79 -0.22
C GLN A 351 -14.11 5.65 -1.24
N ASN A 352 -13.05 6.34 -0.80
CA ASN A 352 -12.25 7.21 -1.64
C ASN A 352 -10.77 7.03 -1.33
N TRP A 353 -10.24 5.88 -1.75
CA TRP A 353 -8.85 5.53 -1.52
C TRP A 353 -7.86 6.63 -1.92
N THR A 354 -8.04 7.25 -3.10
CA THR A 354 -7.10 8.26 -3.60
C THR A 354 -7.10 9.50 -2.71
N ASN A 355 -8.27 10.00 -2.29
CA ASN A 355 -8.31 11.17 -1.43
C ASN A 355 -7.87 10.84 0.00
N ASP A 356 -8.31 9.72 0.56
CA ASP A 356 -8.06 9.38 1.95
C ASP A 356 -6.57 9.03 2.19
N THR A 357 -5.91 8.38 1.23
CA THR A 357 -4.47 8.07 1.30
C THR A 357 -3.58 9.32 1.30
N THR A 358 -4.08 10.46 0.80
CA THR A 358 -3.35 11.74 0.80
C THR A 358 -3.47 12.54 2.10
N ARG A 359 -4.43 12.20 2.96
CA ARG A 359 -4.80 13.01 4.13
C ARG A 359 -4.27 12.39 5.41
N TYR A 360 -3.47 13.14 6.15
CA TYR A 360 -3.05 12.77 7.49
C TYR A 360 -2.89 14.03 8.35
N CYS A 361 -2.90 13.85 9.66
CA CYS A 361 -2.67 14.91 10.62
C CYS A 361 -1.66 14.48 11.67
N GLN A 362 -0.98 15.46 12.28
CA GLN A 362 -0.12 15.21 13.45
C GLN A 362 -0.94 15.44 14.72
N VAL A 363 -0.87 14.47 15.63
CA VAL A 363 -1.52 14.48 16.94
C VAL A 363 -0.45 14.26 18.01
N THR A 364 -0.37 15.17 18.98
CA THR A 364 0.53 15.02 20.12
C THR A 364 -0.22 14.35 21.26
N VAL A 365 0.27 13.18 21.68
CA VAL A 365 -0.20 12.44 22.86
C VAL A 365 0.69 12.83 24.06
N GLU A 366 0.10 13.40 25.10
CA GLU A 366 0.84 13.90 26.28
C GLU A 366 1.54 12.78 27.04
N GLY A 367 2.76 13.04 27.51
CA GLY A 367 3.39 12.22 28.54
C GLY A 367 2.75 12.47 29.90
N PRO A 368 2.90 11.55 30.88
CA PRO A 368 2.68 11.90 32.26
C PRO A 368 3.53 13.14 32.57
N ALA A 369 2.92 14.16 33.18
CA ALA A 369 3.69 15.26 33.74
C ALA A 369 4.67 14.62 34.72
N LEU A 370 5.97 14.69 34.43
CA LEU A 370 6.98 14.31 35.40
C LEU A 370 6.75 15.23 36.60
N ALA A 371 6.27 14.66 37.71
CA ALA A 371 6.23 15.37 38.98
C ALA A 371 7.68 15.69 39.32
N LEU A 372 8.04 16.97 39.21
CA LEU A 372 9.36 17.50 39.55
C LEU A 372 9.57 17.47 41.07
#